data_AF-A0A5F8HAB7-F1
#
_entry.id   AF-A0A5F8HAB7-F1
#
_cell.length_a   1.000
_cell.length_b   1.000
_cell.length_c   1.000
_cell.angle_alpha   90.00
_cell.angle_beta   90.00
_cell.angle_gamma   90.00
#
_symmetry.space_group_name_H-M   'P 1'
#
loop_
_entity.id
_entity.type
_entity.pdbx_description
1 polymer ?
#
loop_
_entity_poly.entity_id
_entity_poly.type
_entity_poly.pdbx_seq_one_letter_code
_entity_poly.pdbx_strand_id
1 'polypeptide(L)' 'MFLAVLTSVRLRGAVALLLRFRSTLVIVEHENDAPASITLNTVTAATQLGGGVSCLVAGTKCDVVARDLNY' A
#
# COMPACT_ATOMS: atom_id res chain seq x y z
N MET A 1 -4.91 -8.93 55.26
CA MET A 1 -6.23 -8.84 54.62
C MET A 1 -6.05 -7.94 53.40
N PHE A 2 -6.00 -8.57 52.23
CA PHE A 2 -5.78 -8.11 50.84
C PHE A 2 -5.45 -6.63 50.53
N LEU A 3 -4.25 -6.43 49.97
CA LEU A 3 -3.86 -5.26 49.18
C LEU A 3 -4.25 -5.53 47.71
N ALA A 4 -4.98 -4.61 47.10
CA ALA A 4 -5.52 -4.74 45.75
C ALA A 4 -4.42 -4.81 44.69
N VAL A 5 -4.42 -5.89 43.89
CA VAL A 5 -3.63 -6.03 42.68
C VAL A 5 -4.26 -5.16 41.60
N LEU A 6 -3.67 -4.00 41.29
CA LEU A 6 -3.97 -3.28 40.06
C LEU A 6 -3.39 -4.05 38.88
N THR A 7 -4.20 -4.91 38.25
CA THR A 7 -3.88 -5.51 36.97
C THR A 7 -3.84 -4.42 35.90
N SER A 8 -2.64 -4.14 35.40
CA SER A 8 -2.42 -3.27 34.25
C SER A 8 -3.10 -3.89 33.02
N VAL A 9 -4.26 -3.38 32.64
CA VAL A 9 -4.88 -3.73 31.36
C VAL A 9 -3.95 -3.22 30.26
N ARG A 10 -3.28 -4.14 29.56
CA ARG A 10 -2.41 -3.82 28.43
C ARG A 10 -3.24 -3.21 27.29
N LEU A 11 -3.22 -1.88 27.17
CA LEU A 11 -3.80 -1.14 26.04
C LEU A 11 -2.93 -1.28 24.76
N ARG A 12 -2.59 -2.51 24.36
CA ARG A 12 -1.76 -2.76 23.16
C ARG A 12 -2.56 -2.80 21.86
N GLY A 13 -3.88 -3.02 21.91
CA GLY A 13 -4.70 -3.22 20.71
C GLY A 13 -5.10 -1.94 19.97
N ALA A 14 -5.31 -0.82 20.68
CA ALA A 14 -5.83 0.41 20.08
C ALA A 14 -4.79 1.21 19.27
N VAL A 15 -3.50 1.10 19.62
CA VAL A 15 -2.43 1.86 18.95
C VAL A 15 -2.18 1.35 17.52
N ALA A 16 -2.35 0.05 17.27
CA ALA A 16 -2.11 -0.55 15.96
C ALA A 16 -3.10 -0.08 14.88
N LEU A 17 -4.35 0.23 15.24
CA LEU A 17 -5.37 0.78 14.32
C LEU A 17 -5.14 2.27 14.02
N LEU A 18 -4.43 2.99 14.88
CA LEU A 18 -4.12 4.41 14.72
C LEU A 18 -2.78 4.64 14.00
N LEU A 19 -1.96 3.60 13.83
CA LEU A 19 -0.76 3.64 13.01
C LEU A 19 -1.17 3.64 11.53
N ARG A 20 -1.02 4.79 10.88
CA ARG A 20 -1.18 4.87 9.42
C ARG A 20 -0.07 4.05 8.77
N PHE A 21 -0.42 2.92 8.17
CA PHE A 21 0.47 2.24 7.24
C PHE A 21 0.74 3.17 6.06
N ARG A 22 2.01 3.55 5.87
CA ARG A 22 2.47 4.30 4.69
C ARG A 22 2.54 3.33 3.51
N SER A 23 1.38 2.95 2.99
CA SER A 23 1.25 2.12 1.78
C SER A 23 0.41 2.86 0.75
N THR A 24 0.84 2.84 -0.50
CA THR A 24 0.17 3.49 -1.62
C THR A 24 -0.24 2.42 -2.63
N LEU A 25 -1.53 2.36 -2.97
CA LEU A 25 -2.02 1.53 -4.07
C LEU A 25 -2.17 2.41 -5.32
N VAL A 26 -1.47 2.06 -6.39
CA VAL A 26 -1.58 2.70 -7.70
C VAL A 26 -2.41 1.80 -8.61
N ILE A 27 -3.46 2.35 -9.20
CA ILE A 27 -4.21 1.68 -10.26
C ILE A 27 -3.51 1.96 -11.58
N VAL A 28 -3.07 0.90 -12.25
CA VAL A 28 -2.32 0.99 -13.49
C VAL A 28 -3.30 0.90 -14.65
N GLU A 29 -3.45 2.01 -15.35
CA GLU A 29 -4.13 2.05 -16.63
C GLU A 29 -3.16 1.59 -17.72
N HIS A 30 -3.65 0.76 -18.63
CA HIS A 30 -2.85 0.19 -19.69
C HIS A 30 -3.67 0.01 -20.97
N GLU A 31 -3.00 0.17 -22.10
CA GLU A 31 -3.57 -0.01 -23.43
C GLU A 31 -2.54 -0.70 -24.33
N ASN A 32 -2.96 -1.70 -25.10
CA ASN A 32 -2.12 -2.46 -26.03
C ASN A 32 -0.79 -2.94 -25.41
N ASP A 33 -0.89 -3.60 -24.25
CA ASP A 33 0.25 -4.23 -23.55
C ASP A 33 1.29 -3.23 -22.98
N ALA A 34 0.99 -1.93 -22.95
CA ALA A 34 1.83 -0.90 -22.33
C ALA A 34 1.03 -0.05 -21.31
N PRO A 35 1.63 0.35 -20.18
CA PRO A 35 1.01 1.29 -19.26
C PRO A 35 0.93 2.68 -19.89
N ALA A 36 -0.15 3.42 -19.60
CA ALA A 36 -0.27 4.78 -20.09
C ALA A 36 0.80 5.70 -19.47
N SER A 37 1.29 6.67 -20.24
CA SER A 37 2.35 7.59 -19.78
C SER A 37 1.97 8.35 -18.51
N ILE A 38 0.68 8.65 -18.32
CA ILE A 38 0.18 9.32 -17.11
C ILE A 38 0.30 8.43 -15.87
N THR A 39 0.19 7.11 -16.02
CA THR A 39 0.32 6.14 -14.94
C THR A 39 1.73 6.10 -14.37
N LEU A 40 2.77 6.24 -15.21
CA LEU A 40 4.16 6.29 -14.76
C LEU A 40 4.44 7.52 -13.87
N ASN A 41 3.79 8.65 -14.17
CA ASN A 41 3.85 9.84 -13.31
C ASN A 41 3.19 9.56 -11.94
N THR A 42 2.07 8.82 -11.93
CA THR A 42 1.40 8.40 -10.69
C THR A 42 2.28 7.47 -9.85
N VAL A 43 2.93 6.49 -10.47
CA VAL A 43 3.88 5.60 -9.78
C VAL A 43 5.04 6.41 -9.19
N THR A 44 5.62 7.32 -9.97
CA THR A 44 6.72 8.18 -9.50
C THR A 44 6.29 9.05 -8.31
N ALA A 45 5.10 9.63 -8.36
CA ALA A 45 4.54 10.40 -7.25
C ALA A 45 4.28 9.52 -6.01
N ALA A 46 3.78 8.30 -6.20
CA ALA A 46 3.55 7.34 -5.12
C ALA A 46 4.84 6.97 -4.39
N THR A 47 5.95 6.80 -5.11
CA THR A 47 7.27 6.51 -4.52
C THR A 47 7.77 7.67 -3.66
N GLN A 48 7.45 8.92 -4.01
CA GLN A 48 7.84 10.10 -3.21
C GLN A 48 7.09 10.19 -1.86
N LEU A 49 6.00 9.46 -1.66
CA LEU A 49 5.25 9.45 -0.39
C LEU A 49 5.99 8.70 0.73
N GLY A 50 7.12 8.05 0.44
CA GLY A 50 8.02 7.45 1.44
C GLY A 50 7.40 6.25 2.15
N GLY A 51 6.64 5.45 1.41
CA GLY A 51 5.93 4.25 1.84
C GLY A 51 6.00 3.15 0.77
N GLY A 52 5.52 1.94 1.09
CA GLY A 52 5.46 0.86 0.11
C GLY A 52 4.46 1.17 -1.00
N VAL A 53 4.83 0.92 -2.26
CA VAL A 53 3.95 1.10 -3.42
C VAL A 53 3.50 -0.27 -3.90
N SER A 54 2.20 -0.43 -4.14
CA SER A 54 1.62 -1.61 -4.77
C SER A 54 0.87 -1.18 -6.02
N CYS A 55 1.06 -1.90 -7.12
CA CYS A 55 0.46 -1.58 -8.40
C CYS A 55 -0.59 -2.64 -8.75
N LEU A 56 -1.82 -2.21 -9.07
CA LEU A 56 -2.89 -3.08 -9.57
C LEU A 56 -3.11 -2.79 -11.05
N VAL A 57 -2.74 -3.76 -11.90
CA VAL A 57 -3.08 -3.76 -13.32
C VAL A 57 -4.34 -4.57 -13.51
N ALA A 58 -5.43 -3.94 -13.98
CA ALA A 58 -6.69 -4.62 -14.23
C ALA A 58 -7.06 -4.48 -15.70
N GLY A 59 -7.49 -5.60 -16.32
CA GLY A 59 -7.80 -5.65 -17.74
C GLY A 59 -7.46 -6.99 -18.37
N THR A 60 -7.61 -7.07 -19.69
CA THR A 60 -7.16 -8.23 -20.48
C THR A 60 -5.70 -8.04 -20.87
N LYS A 61 -4.89 -9.10 -20.91
CA LYS A 61 -3.46 -9.04 -21.26
C LYS A 61 -2.62 -8.17 -20.32
N CYS A 62 -2.96 -8.19 -19.03
CA CYS A 62 -2.21 -7.45 -18.01
C CYS A 62 -0.87 -8.11 -17.64
N ASP A 63 -0.60 -9.32 -18.13
CA ASP A 63 0.59 -10.11 -17.83
C ASP A 63 1.90 -9.44 -18.29
N VAL A 64 1.90 -8.87 -19.50
CA VAL A 64 3.06 -8.15 -20.05
C VAL A 64 3.34 -6.89 -19.23
N VAL A 65 2.30 -6.09 -18.99
CA VAL A 65 2.40 -4.83 -18.23
C VAL A 65 2.82 -5.08 -16.78
N ALA A 66 2.27 -6.11 -16.13
CA ALA A 66 2.63 -6.45 -14.75
C ALA A 66 4.09 -6.89 -14.61
N ARG A 67 4.67 -7.49 -15.65
CA ARG A 67 6.09 -7.88 -15.68
C ARG A 67 7.00 -6.68 -15.84
N ASP A 68 6.62 -5.71 -16.66
CA ASP A 68 7.42 -4.52 -16.96
C ASP A 68 7.40 -3.49 -15.81
N LEU A 69 6.34 -3.51 -14.98
CA LEU A 69 6.26 -2.71 -13.76
C LEU A 69 7.06 -3.34 -12.61
N ASN A 70 8.37 -3.18 -12.64
CA ASN A 70 9.29 -3.74 -11.64
C ASN A 70 9.76 -2.70 -10.60
N TYR A 71 8.82 -1.95 -10.02
CA TYR A 71 9.09 -0.92 -9.00
C TYR A 71 8.96 -1.45 -7.57
#